data_AF-A0A2W5ZRG0-F1
#
_entry.id   AF-A0A2W5ZRG0-F1
#
_cell.length_a   1.000
_cell.length_b   1.000
_cell.length_c   1.000
_cell.angle_alpha   90.00
_cell.angle_beta   90.00
_cell.angle_gamma   90.00
#
_symmetry.space_group_name_H-M   'P 1'
#
loop_
_entity.id
_entity.type
_entity.pdbx_description
1 polymer ?
#
loop_
_entity_poly.entity_id
_entity_poly.type
_entity_poly.pdbx_seq_one_letter_code
_entity_poly.pdbx_strand_id
1 'polypeptide(L)'
;MPTEVSPNEHIMREPGSLQLDPSGEGVAIDETKRLIASNKVEGTPVYERHGEQLGNVYNFMVDKYTGQVAYAVMSFGGFLGLRPD
;
A
#
# COMPACT_ATOMS: atom_id res chain seq x y z
N MET A 1 20.05 -20.48 47.21
CA MET A 1 20.09 -20.36 45.73
C MET A 1 18.65 -20.13 45.28
N PRO A 2 18.25 -18.94 44.80
CA PRO A 2 16.93 -18.79 44.18
C PRO A 2 17.00 -19.36 42.75
N THR A 3 16.10 -20.27 42.42
CA THR A 3 16.01 -20.92 41.11
C THR A 3 15.33 -19.99 40.11
N GLU A 4 15.98 -19.73 38.97
CA GLU A 4 15.38 -19.01 37.84
C GLU A 4 14.19 -19.81 37.27
N VAL A 5 13.06 -19.13 37.07
CA VAL A 5 11.82 -19.72 36.56
C VAL A 5 11.80 -19.60 35.04
N SER A 6 11.39 -20.69 34.37
CA SER A 6 11.53 -20.92 32.92
C SER A 6 10.67 -19.98 32.04
N PRO A 7 11.12 -19.59 30.83
CA PRO A 7 10.48 -18.52 30.01
C PRO A 7 9.12 -18.83 29.34
N ASN A 8 8.47 -19.96 29.61
CA ASN A 8 7.32 -20.43 28.82
C ASN A 8 6.03 -20.54 29.64
N GLU A 9 5.59 -19.44 30.25
CA GLU A 9 4.18 -19.28 30.62
C GLU A 9 3.42 -18.65 29.45
N HIS A 10 2.73 -19.49 28.67
CA HIS A 10 1.75 -19.02 27.70
C HIS A 10 0.56 -18.41 28.45
N ILE A 11 0.59 -17.10 28.66
CA ILE A 11 -0.56 -16.32 29.11
C ILE A 11 -1.64 -16.48 28.03
N MET A 12 -2.69 -17.23 28.35
CA MET A 12 -3.87 -17.39 27.51
C MET A 12 -4.51 -16.01 27.31
N ARG A 13 -4.55 -15.51 26.07
CA ARG A 13 -5.17 -14.22 25.72
C ARG A 13 -6.67 -14.41 25.53
N GLU A 14 -7.46 -13.53 26.15
CA GLU A 14 -8.92 -13.47 26.01
C GLU A 14 -9.30 -13.21 24.53
N PRO A 15 -10.12 -14.07 23.89
CA PRO A 15 -10.55 -13.86 22.51
C PRO A 15 -11.40 -12.59 22.41
N GLY A 16 -10.98 -11.64 21.57
CA GLY A 16 -11.73 -10.40 21.30
C GLY A 16 -11.21 -9.14 21.98
N SER A 17 -10.14 -9.23 22.79
CA SER A 17 -9.41 -8.03 23.21
C SER A 17 -8.50 -7.55 22.08
N LEU A 18 -8.99 -6.60 21.27
CA LEU A 18 -8.16 -5.78 20.39
C LEU A 18 -7.31 -4.81 21.23
N GLN A 19 -6.44 -5.35 22.09
CA GLN A 19 -5.43 -4.55 22.75
C GLN A 19 -4.28 -4.40 21.75
N LEU A 20 -4.29 -3.27 21.02
CA LEU A 20 -3.18 -2.88 20.16
C LEU A 20 -1.91 -2.85 21.02
N ASP A 21 -0.96 -3.71 20.69
CA ASP A 21 0.34 -3.79 21.34
C ASP A 21 1.05 -2.42 21.22
N PRO A 22 1.29 -1.69 22.33
CA PRO A 22 1.92 -0.38 22.29
C PRO A 22 3.43 -0.46 22.02
N SER A 23 4.00 -1.66 21.81
CA SER A 23 5.37 -1.88 21.35
C SER A 23 5.49 -2.19 19.86
N GLY A 24 4.37 -2.29 19.13
CA GLY A 24 4.31 -2.72 17.74
C GLY A 24 4.20 -1.57 16.75
N GLU A 25 5.11 -1.52 15.78
CA GLU A 25 4.96 -0.76 14.55
C GLU A 25 3.55 -1.03 13.98
N GLY A 26 2.70 0.00 13.92
CA GLY A 26 1.31 -0.15 13.48
C GLY A 26 1.24 -0.79 12.08
N VAL A 27 0.12 -1.45 11.76
CA VAL A 27 -0.08 -2.00 10.42
C VAL A 27 0.08 -0.87 9.40
N ALA A 28 1.09 -0.96 8.54
CA ALA A 28 1.31 0.04 7.50
C ALA A 28 0.16 -0.02 6.48
N ILE A 29 -0.71 1.01 6.53
CA ILE A 29 -1.91 1.10 5.70
C ILE A 29 -1.68 1.80 4.36
N ASP A 30 -0.51 2.42 4.16
CA ASP A 30 -0.18 3.19 2.96
C ASP A 30 0.68 2.37 1.98
N GLU A 31 1.79 1.79 2.46
CA GLU A 31 2.66 0.95 1.65
C GLU A 31 3.50 0.01 2.53
N THR A 32 3.76 -1.19 2.02
CA THR A 32 4.71 -2.16 2.57
C THR A 32 5.61 -2.67 1.45
N LYS A 33 6.56 -3.55 1.76
CA LYS A 33 7.41 -4.20 0.75
C LYS A 33 6.63 -4.95 -0.35
N ARG A 34 5.38 -5.35 -0.11
CA ARG A 34 4.61 -6.21 -1.03
C ARG A 34 3.23 -5.66 -1.40
N LEU A 35 2.74 -4.66 -0.68
CA LEU A 35 1.38 -4.13 -0.82
C LEU A 35 1.46 -2.61 -0.91
N ILE A 36 0.65 -2.03 -1.79
CA ILE A 36 0.46 -0.60 -1.91
C ILE A 36 -1.03 -0.30 -1.80
N ALA A 37 -1.39 0.76 -1.08
CA ALA A 37 -2.77 1.18 -0.96
C ALA A 37 -3.29 1.70 -2.31
N SER A 38 -4.57 1.45 -2.61
CA SER A 38 -5.15 1.85 -3.90
C SER A 38 -5.11 3.36 -4.11
N ASN A 39 -5.41 4.13 -3.08
CA ASN A 39 -5.37 5.59 -3.07
C ASN A 39 -3.95 6.16 -3.24
N LYS A 40 -2.91 5.36 -2.98
CA LYS A 40 -1.52 5.75 -3.23
C LYS A 40 -1.12 5.51 -4.70
N VAL A 41 -1.71 4.50 -5.35
CA VAL A 41 -1.50 4.23 -6.78
C VAL A 41 -2.13 5.33 -7.62
N GLU A 42 -3.33 5.77 -7.28
CA GLU A 42 -4.01 6.89 -7.91
C GLU A 42 -3.15 8.17 -7.85
N GLY A 43 -3.03 8.87 -8.98
CA GLY A 43 -2.19 10.06 -9.12
C GLY A 43 -0.71 9.80 -9.42
N THR A 44 -0.25 8.54 -9.41
CA THR A 44 1.15 8.20 -9.71
C THR A 44 1.53 8.65 -11.14
N PRO A 45 2.63 9.40 -11.33
CA PRO A 45 3.04 9.87 -12.65
C PRO A 45 3.49 8.71 -13.55
N VAL A 46 3.05 8.75 -14.81
CA VAL A 46 3.41 7.78 -15.83
C VAL A 46 4.37 8.44 -16.81
N TYR A 47 5.51 7.79 -17.07
CA TYR A 47 6.57 8.32 -17.93
C TYR A 47 6.77 7.45 -19.16
N GLU A 48 7.11 8.09 -20.27
CA GLU A 48 7.63 7.45 -21.46
C GLU A 48 9.07 6.94 -21.22
N ARG A 49 9.57 6.08 -22.11
CA ARG A 49 10.94 5.53 -22.00
C ARG A 49 12.02 6.62 -22.04
N HIS A 50 11.74 7.75 -22.67
CA HIS A 50 12.66 8.89 -22.74
C HIS A 50 12.54 9.84 -21.54
N GLY A 51 11.70 9.53 -20.55
CA GLY A 51 11.55 10.30 -19.31
C GLY A 51 10.52 11.43 -19.39
N GLU A 52 9.80 11.57 -20.51
CA GLU A 52 8.70 12.53 -20.62
C GLU A 52 7.47 12.05 -19.82
N GLN A 53 6.87 12.92 -19.02
CA GLN A 53 5.64 12.59 -18.30
C GLN A 53 4.44 12.60 -19.26
N LEU A 54 3.75 11.47 -19.34
CA LEU A 54 2.56 11.28 -20.20
C LEU A 54 1.26 11.67 -19.50
N GLY A 55 1.21 11.52 -18.17
CA GLY A 55 0.02 11.74 -17.37
C GLY A 55 0.16 11.12 -15.99
N ASN A 56 -0.98 10.78 -15.38
CA ASN A 56 -1.04 10.13 -14.07
C ASN A 56 -1.98 8.91 -14.11
N VAL A 57 -1.74 7.93 -13.25
CA VAL A 57 -2.70 6.83 -13.03
C VAL A 57 -3.99 7.41 -12.48
N TYR A 58 -5.11 7.21 -13.17
CA TYR A 58 -6.42 7.63 -12.69
C TYR A 58 -6.99 6.58 -11.73
N ASN A 59 -6.99 5.32 -12.14
CA ASN A 59 -7.50 4.16 -11.39
C ASN A 59 -6.91 2.87 -11.97
N PHE A 60 -7.12 1.73 -11.31
CA PHE A 60 -6.82 0.41 -11.88
C PHE A 60 -8.03 -0.52 -11.78
N MET A 61 -8.16 -1.40 -12.76
CA MET A 61 -9.29 -2.30 -12.88
C MET A 61 -8.92 -3.66 -12.29
N VAL A 62 -9.64 -4.06 -11.26
CA VAL A 62 -9.48 -5.36 -10.60
C VAL A 62 -10.52 -6.32 -11.14
N ASP A 63 -10.07 -7.49 -11.59
CA ASP A 63 -10.95 -8.60 -11.88
C ASP A 63 -11.61 -9.08 -10.57
N LYS A 64 -12.94 -9.02 -10.51
CA LYS A 64 -13.70 -9.27 -9.28
C LYS A 64 -13.64 -10.72 -8.81
N TYR A 65 -13.31 -11.67 -9.67
CA TYR A 65 -13.29 -13.10 -9.34
C TYR A 65 -11.92 -13.55 -8.86
N THR A 66 -10.85 -13.02 -9.45
CA THR A 66 -9.46 -13.39 -9.15
C THR A 66 -8.79 -12.43 -8.16
N GLY A 67 -9.30 -11.21 -8.02
CA GLY A 67 -8.68 -10.14 -7.25
C GLY A 67 -7.41 -9.56 -7.89
N GLN A 68 -7.09 -9.95 -9.14
CA GLN A 68 -5.91 -9.47 -9.85
C GLN A 68 -6.19 -8.17 -10.59
N VAL A 69 -5.17 -7.31 -10.66
CA VAL A 69 -5.22 -6.10 -11.49
C VAL A 69 -5.14 -6.52 -12.96
N ALA A 70 -6.18 -6.21 -13.73
CA ALA A 70 -6.23 -6.51 -15.16
C ALA A 70 -5.50 -5.45 -15.99
N TYR A 71 -5.69 -4.17 -15.66
CA TYR A 71 -5.02 -3.03 -16.30
C TYR A 71 -5.19 -1.75 -15.48
N ALA A 72 -4.36 -0.74 -15.78
CA ALA A 72 -4.48 0.62 -15.24
C ALA A 72 -5.13 1.56 -16.26
N VAL A 73 -5.94 2.50 -15.78
CA VAL A 73 -6.49 3.61 -16.55
C VAL A 73 -5.64 4.84 -16.26
N MET A 74 -5.10 5.45 -17.31
CA MET A 74 -4.32 6.68 -17.21
C MET A 74 -5.20 7.87 -17.58
N SER A 75 -5.13 8.95 -16.80
CA SER A 75 -5.63 10.25 -17.22
C SER A 75 -4.50 11.05 -17.86
N PHE A 76 -4.81 11.61 -19.02
CA PHE A 76 -3.98 12.57 -19.73
C PHE A 76 -4.69 13.93 -19.66
N GLY A 77 -3.95 15.00 -19.42
CA GLY A 77 -4.52 16.34 -19.39
C GLY A 77 -4.80 16.86 -17.99
N GLY A 78 -3.88 17.72 -17.54
CA GLY A 78 -4.00 18.57 -16.36
C GLY A 78 -3.44 19.98 -16.56
N PHE A 79 -2.71 20.25 -17.65
CA PHE A 79 -2.39 21.60 -18.10
C PHE A 79 -2.31 21.62 -19.63
N LEU A 80 -3.27 22.30 -20.27
CA LEU A 80 -2.98 22.98 -21.53
C LEU A 80 -1.90 24.04 -21.21
N GLY A 81 -0.64 23.66 -21.40
CA GLY A 81 0.49 24.56 -21.48
C GLY A 81 1.26 24.16 -22.72
N LEU A 82 0.85 24.74 -23.85
CA LEU A 82 1.55 24.77 -25.15
C LEU A 82 3.05 24.48 -24.99
N ARG A 83 3.56 23.40 -25.59
CA ARG A 83 4.98 23.33 -25.97
C ARG A 83 5.09 24.11 -27.27
N PRO A 84 5.76 25.28 -27.31
CA PRO A 84 6.32 25.75 -28.57
C PRO A 84 7.52 24.86 -28.89
N ASP A 85 7.55 24.45 -30.15
CA ASP A 85 8.72 24.04 -30.91
C ASP A 85 9.92 24.98 -30.76
#